data_AF-A0A958IEI4-F1
#
_entry.id   AF-A0A958IEI4-F1
#
_cell.length_a   1.000
_cell.length_b   1.000
_cell.length_c   1.000
_cell.angle_alpha   90.00
_cell.angle_beta   90.00
_cell.angle_gamma   90.00
#
_symmetry.space_group_name_H-M   'P 1'
#
loop_
_entity.id
_entity.type
_entity.pdbx_description
1 polymer ?
#
loop_
_entity_poly.entity_id
_entity_poly.type
_entity_poly.pdbx_seq_one_letter_code
_entity_poly.pdbx_strand_id
1 'polypeptide(L)'
;MNFVPKWISIVAILIALLSVVVAFSLYFSPATFIENIDFSDPEIQYLANMWAARQFAIAFAIIFAVLKQHSAMLRVGLLVYVVMNVLDALIGYSRGDSGLMIGASIFGLLAAIMIWVLNQKEAQS
;
A
#
# COMPACT_ATOMS: atom_id res chain seq x y z
N MET A 1 24.79 2.28 9.63
CA MET A 1 23.36 2.64 9.77
C MET A 1 22.96 3.37 8.51
N ASN A 2 22.27 2.69 7.59
CA ASN A 2 22.02 3.26 6.25
C ASN A 2 20.87 4.27 6.33
N PHE A 3 21.23 5.54 6.19
CA PHE A 3 20.31 6.68 6.29
C PHE A 3 19.26 6.64 5.17
N VAL A 4 17.97 6.69 5.53
CA VAL A 4 16.87 6.77 4.56
C VAL A 4 16.80 8.20 4.00
N PRO A 5 16.87 8.40 2.68
CA PRO A 5 16.74 9.73 2.09
C PRO A 5 15.43 10.40 2.51
N LYS A 6 15.48 11.70 2.86
CA LYS A 6 14.32 12.45 3.37
C LYS A 6 13.10 12.36 2.44
N TRP A 7 13.30 12.43 1.13
CA TRP A 7 12.20 12.33 0.16
C TRP A 7 11.51 10.96 0.20
N ILE A 8 12.25 9.86 0.37
CA ILE A 8 11.70 8.50 0.50
C ILE A 8 10.86 8.41 1.76
N SER A 9 11.36 8.95 2.87
CA SER A 9 10.61 8.99 4.14
C SER A 9 9.29 9.74 4.00
N ILE A 10 9.30 10.91 3.33
CA ILE A 10 8.09 11.71 3.11
C ILE A 10 7.09 10.94 2.23
N VAL A 11 7.53 10.41 1.09
CA VAL A 11 6.66 9.66 0.18
C VAL A 11 6.12 8.39 0.83
N ALA A 12 6.94 7.66 1.59
CA ALA A 12 6.51 6.47 2.33
C ALA A 12 5.44 6.79 3.38
N ILE A 13 5.57 7.92 4.09
CA ILE A 13 4.54 8.38 5.04
C ILE A 13 3.25 8.72 4.30
N LEU A 14 3.32 9.42 3.16
CA LEU A 14 2.13 9.75 2.37
C LEU A 14 1.41 8.50 1.85
N ILE A 15 2.17 7.51 1.37
CA ILE A 15 1.63 6.21 0.95
C ILE A 15 0.92 5.53 2.13
N ALA A 16 1.56 5.49 3.30
CA ALA A 16 0.98 4.85 4.46
C ALA A 16 -0.27 5.58 4.96
N LEU A 17 -0.29 6.91 4.94
CA LEU A 17 -1.47 7.70 5.28
C LEU A 17 -2.63 7.43 4.32
N LEU A 18 -2.35 7.32 3.02
CA LEU A 18 -3.35 6.93 2.03
C LEU A 18 -3.91 5.54 2.34
N SER A 19 -3.05 4.55 2.65
CA SER A 19 -3.49 3.21 3.06
C SER A 19 -4.34 3.22 4.33
N VAL A 20 -4.04 4.10 5.29
CA VAL A 20 -4.92 4.31 6.46
C VAL A 20 -6.28 4.84 6.02
N VAL A 21 -6.34 5.87 5.18
CA VAL A 21 -7.61 6.43 4.69
C VAL A 21 -8.42 5.38 3.95
N VAL A 22 -7.79 4.56 3.10
CA VAL A 22 -8.45 3.45 2.40
C VAL A 22 -8.97 2.41 3.38
N ALA A 23 -8.17 2.01 4.38
CA ALA A 23 -8.61 1.07 5.42
C ALA A 23 -9.82 1.58 6.20
N PHE A 24 -9.79 2.84 6.64
CA PHE A 24 -10.92 3.47 7.32
C PHE A 24 -12.16 3.48 6.42
N SER A 25 -11.99 3.86 5.15
CA SER A 25 -13.11 3.90 4.22
C SER A 25 -13.72 2.51 3.98
N LEU A 26 -12.91 1.45 3.93
CA LEU A 26 -13.41 0.08 3.81
C LEU A 26 -14.17 -0.41 5.05
N TYR A 27 -13.81 0.05 6.26
CA TYR A 27 -14.58 -0.27 7.47
C TYR A 27 -15.92 0.45 7.56
N PHE A 28 -15.97 1.72 7.16
CA PHE A 28 -17.13 2.58 7.38
C PHE A 28 -18.02 2.79 6.14
N SER A 29 -17.44 2.74 4.94
CA SER A 29 -18.10 3.02 3.66
C SER A 29 -17.46 2.21 2.50
N PRO A 30 -17.48 0.87 2.54
CA PRO A 30 -16.83 0.03 1.53
C PRO A 30 -17.40 0.21 0.12
N ALA A 31 -18.66 0.64 0.01
CA ALA A 31 -19.32 0.95 -1.26
C ALA A 31 -18.63 2.06 -2.06
N THR A 32 -17.77 2.88 -1.43
CA THR A 32 -16.97 3.91 -2.11
C THR A 32 -15.86 3.30 -2.98
N PHE A 33 -15.42 2.07 -2.68
CA PHE A 33 -14.32 1.40 -3.38
C PHE A 33 -14.78 0.19 -4.20
N ILE A 34 -15.93 -0.38 -3.87
CA ILE A 34 -16.47 -1.55 -4.54
C ILE A 34 -17.92 -1.23 -4.91
N GLU A 35 -18.10 -0.81 -6.15
CA GLU A 35 -19.42 -0.50 -6.69
C GLU A 35 -20.21 -1.78 -7.00
N ASN A 36 -21.54 -1.66 -7.00
CA ASN A 36 -22.47 -2.73 -7.41
C ASN A 36 -22.41 -4.01 -6.56
N ILE A 37 -21.98 -3.88 -5.29
CA ILE A 37 -21.99 -4.96 -4.31
C ILE A 37 -22.91 -4.60 -3.14
N ASP A 38 -23.73 -5.56 -2.72
CA ASP A 38 -24.60 -5.40 -1.55
C ASP A 38 -23.81 -5.68 -0.26
N PHE A 39 -23.49 -4.63 0.48
CA PHE A 39 -22.80 -4.72 1.77
C PHE A 39 -23.73 -5.01 2.95
N SER A 40 -25.04 -5.22 2.73
CA SER A 40 -25.92 -5.71 3.79
C SER A 40 -25.65 -7.18 4.13
N ASP A 41 -24.99 -7.92 3.23
CA ASP A 41 -24.52 -9.28 3.49
C ASP A 41 -23.31 -9.28 4.45
N PRO A 42 -23.42 -9.92 5.63
CA PRO A 42 -22.33 -10.00 6.60
C PRO A 42 -21.05 -10.65 6.05
N GLU A 43 -21.15 -11.59 5.11
CA GLU A 43 -19.99 -12.27 4.53
C GLU A 43 -19.20 -11.33 3.63
N ILE A 44 -19.90 -10.49 2.85
CA ILE A 44 -19.29 -9.47 1.99
C ILE A 44 -18.65 -8.37 2.83
N GLN A 45 -19.34 -7.91 3.88
CA GLN A 45 -18.77 -6.95 4.85
C GLN A 45 -17.52 -7.53 5.52
N TYR A 46 -17.51 -8.82 5.87
CA TYR A 46 -16.35 -9.48 6.42
C TYR A 46 -15.14 -9.44 5.47
N LEU A 47 -15.34 -9.69 4.17
CA LEU A 47 -14.27 -9.60 3.16
C LEU A 47 -13.72 -8.17 3.02
N ALA A 48 -14.57 -7.15 3.07
CA ALA A 48 -14.14 -5.74 3.06
C ALA A 48 -13.30 -5.41 4.30
N ASN A 49 -13.73 -5.87 5.48
CA ASN A 49 -12.99 -5.70 6.73
C ASN A 49 -11.62 -6.41 6.70
N MET A 50 -11.54 -7.61 6.12
CA MET A 50 -10.26 -8.30 5.91
C MET A 50 -9.32 -7.50 5.01
N TRP A 51 -9.85 -6.87 3.95
CA TRP A 51 -9.05 -6.01 3.08
C TRP A 51 -8.57 -4.74 3.81
N ALA A 52 -9.46 -4.11 4.57
CA ALA A 52 -9.15 -2.95 5.40
C ALA A 52 -8.02 -3.26 6.40
N ALA A 53 -8.11 -4.40 7.09
CA ALA A 53 -7.08 -4.85 8.04
C ALA A 53 -5.70 -5.01 7.38
N ARG A 54 -5.64 -5.54 6.16
CA ARG A 54 -4.38 -5.68 5.40
C ARG A 54 -3.78 -4.32 5.04
N GLN A 55 -4.61 -3.38 4.56
CA GLN A 55 -4.16 -2.01 4.25
C GLN A 55 -3.61 -1.31 5.50
N PHE A 56 -4.28 -1.46 6.63
CA PHE A 56 -3.84 -0.89 7.90
C PHE A 56 -2.52 -1.50 8.39
N ALA A 57 -2.37 -2.82 8.30
CA ALA A 57 -1.15 -3.53 8.70
C ALA A 57 0.07 -3.06 7.89
N ILE A 58 -0.07 -2.92 6.57
CA ILE A 58 1.01 -2.44 5.70
C ILE A 58 1.34 -0.98 6.00
N ALA A 59 0.33 -0.12 6.18
CA ALA A 59 0.56 1.27 6.57
C ALA A 59 1.36 1.38 7.86
N PHE A 60 0.98 0.60 8.89
CA PHE A 60 1.68 0.59 10.16
C PHE A 60 3.13 0.10 10.01
N ALA A 61 3.36 -0.95 9.23
CA ALA A 61 4.71 -1.47 8.97
C ALA A 61 5.61 -0.42 8.30
N ILE A 62 5.07 0.30 7.30
CA ILE A 62 5.80 1.37 6.60
C ILE A 62 6.09 2.54 7.54
N ILE A 63 5.08 3.04 8.27
CA ILE A 63 5.25 4.14 9.23
C ILE A 63 6.30 3.78 10.28
N PHE A 64 6.19 2.59 10.87
CA PHE A 64 7.12 2.13 11.88
C PHE A 64 8.55 2.03 11.33
N ALA A 65 8.73 1.51 10.11
CA ALA A 65 10.03 1.44 9.46
C ALA A 65 10.65 2.83 9.21
N VAL A 66 9.83 3.81 8.80
CA VAL A 66 10.27 5.20 8.61
C VAL A 66 10.64 5.85 9.94
N LEU A 67 9.82 5.68 10.99
CA LEU A 67 10.10 6.22 12.32
C LEU A 67 11.39 5.66 12.92
N LYS A 68 11.69 4.38 12.66
CA LYS A 68 12.93 3.74 13.09
C LYS A 68 14.13 4.02 12.18
N GLN A 69 13.93 4.74 11.06
CA GLN A 69 14.97 5.02 10.06
C GLN A 69 15.70 3.75 9.58
N HIS A 70 15.02 2.60 9.57
CA HIS A 70 15.63 1.31 9.30
C HIS A 70 15.43 0.91 7.83
N SER A 71 16.43 1.22 6.99
CA SER A 71 16.38 1.02 5.52
C SER A 71 15.94 -0.39 5.12
N ALA A 72 16.48 -1.44 5.73
CA ALA A 72 16.10 -2.82 5.40
C ALA A 72 14.62 -3.13 5.74
N MET A 73 14.10 -2.56 6.83
CA MET A 73 12.71 -2.79 7.23
C MET A 73 11.76 -2.05 6.28
N LEU A 74 12.15 -0.84 5.87
CA LEU A 74 11.38 -0.05 4.91
C LEU A 74 11.32 -0.76 3.56
N ARG A 75 12.40 -1.40 3.11
CA ARG A 75 12.41 -2.18 1.87
C ARG A 75 11.45 -3.36 1.91
N VAL A 76 11.41 -4.10 3.01
CA VAL A 76 10.47 -5.21 3.17
C VAL A 76 9.03 -4.69 3.14
N GLY A 77 8.73 -3.61 3.86
CA GLY A 77 7.40 -2.99 3.85
C GLY A 77 6.98 -2.50 2.45
N LEU A 78 7.89 -1.82 1.74
CA LEU A 78 7.66 -1.38 0.37
C LEU A 78 7.52 -2.56 -0.60
N LEU A 79 8.27 -3.65 -0.44
CA LEU A 79 8.17 -4.83 -1.29
C LEU A 79 6.80 -5.50 -1.15
N VAL A 80 6.33 -5.67 0.09
CA VAL A 80 4.97 -6.18 0.35
C VAL A 80 3.93 -5.25 -0.27
N TYR A 81 4.12 -3.94 -0.16
CA TYR A 81 3.24 -2.96 -0.80
C TYR A 81 3.25 -3.07 -2.33
N VAL A 82 4.42 -3.27 -2.96
CA VAL A 82 4.52 -3.50 -4.42
C VAL A 82 3.75 -4.75 -4.83
N VAL A 83 3.98 -5.88 -4.13
CA VAL A 83 3.30 -7.14 -4.44
C VAL A 83 1.78 -6.98 -4.32
N MET A 84 1.31 -6.33 -3.25
CA MET A 84 -0.12 -6.04 -3.08
C MET A 84 -0.68 -5.20 -4.25
N ASN A 85 0.02 -4.13 -4.65
CA ASN A 85 -0.43 -3.29 -5.77
C ASN A 85 -0.42 -4.04 -7.11
N VAL A 86 0.51 -4.98 -7.33
CA VAL A 86 0.46 -5.84 -8.52
C VAL A 86 -0.79 -6.71 -8.51
N LEU A 87 -1.15 -7.29 -7.36
CA LEU A 87 -2.37 -8.08 -7.22
C LEU A 87 -3.63 -7.22 -7.41
N ASP A 88 -3.66 -6.02 -6.83
CA ASP A 88 -4.78 -5.07 -7.00
C ASP A 88 -4.92 -4.64 -8.47
N ALA A 89 -3.81 -4.44 -9.20
CA ALA A 89 -3.84 -4.13 -10.62
C ALA A 89 -4.41 -5.30 -11.46
N LEU A 90 -4.04 -6.54 -11.13
CA LEU A 90 -4.59 -7.74 -11.78
C LEU A 90 -6.09 -7.90 -11.48
N ILE A 91 -6.52 -7.62 -10.25
CA ILE A 91 -7.94 -7.62 -9.88
C ILE A 91 -8.68 -6.55 -10.67
N GLY A 92 -8.15 -5.32 -10.72
CA GLY A 92 -8.73 -4.22 -11.50
C GLY A 92 -8.91 -4.59 -12.97
N TYR A 93 -7.88 -5.19 -13.58
CA TYR A 93 -7.96 -5.71 -14.94
C TYR A 93 -9.06 -6.78 -15.10
N SER A 94 -9.14 -7.75 -14.19
CA SER A 94 -10.15 -8.82 -14.25
C SER A 94 -11.58 -8.34 -14.07
N ARG A 95 -11.78 -7.22 -13.38
CA ARG A 95 -13.09 -6.62 -13.08
C ARG A 95 -13.45 -5.45 -14.00
N GLY A 96 -12.56 -5.07 -14.92
CA GLY A 96 -12.75 -3.88 -15.76
C GLY A 96 -12.66 -2.54 -15.02
N ASP A 97 -12.17 -2.57 -13.77
CA ASP A 97 -11.97 -1.37 -12.96
C ASP A 97 -10.65 -0.69 -13.34
N SER A 98 -10.77 0.27 -14.26
CA SER A 98 -9.63 1.06 -14.75
C SER A 98 -9.02 1.93 -13.66
N GLY A 99 -9.82 2.38 -12.68
CA GLY A 99 -9.35 3.22 -11.58
C GLY A 99 -8.40 2.47 -10.66
N LEU A 100 -8.82 1.28 -10.21
CA LEU A 100 -8.00 0.39 -9.40
C LEU A 100 -6.74 -0.04 -10.15
N MET A 101 -6.87 -0.42 -11.42
CA MET A 101 -5.74 -0.85 -12.25
C MET A 101 -4.67 0.25 -12.39
N ILE A 102 -5.09 1.46 -12.76
CA ILE A 102 -4.17 2.59 -12.97
C ILE A 102 -3.54 3.03 -11.64
N GLY A 103 -4.37 3.21 -10.61
CA GLY A 103 -3.91 3.62 -9.28
C GLY A 103 -2.87 2.65 -8.72
N ALA A 104 -3.19 1.36 -8.70
CA ALA A 104 -2.31 0.34 -8.19
C ALA A 104 -1.00 0.23 -9.00
N SER A 105 -1.07 0.38 -10.33
CA SER A 105 0.13 0.41 -11.18
C SER A 105 1.06 1.58 -10.85
N ILE A 106 0.51 2.79 -10.68
CA ILE A 106 1.29 3.99 -10.36
C ILE A 106 1.96 3.85 -8.98
N PHE A 107 1.20 3.47 -7.95
CA PHE A 107 1.73 3.33 -6.60
C PHE A 107 2.71 2.16 -6.46
N GLY A 108 2.46 1.05 -7.16
CA GLY A 108 3.39 -0.06 -7.26
C GLY A 108 4.72 0.34 -7.89
N LEU A 109 4.68 1.06 -9.02
CA LEU A 109 5.89 1.57 -9.67
C LEU A 109 6.66 2.57 -8.79
N LEU A 110 5.95 3.49 -8.13
CA LEU A 110 6.55 4.45 -7.22
C LEU A 110 7.31 3.75 -6.07
N ALA A 111 6.67 2.76 -5.45
CA ALA A 111 7.30 1.98 -4.38
C ALA A 111 8.49 1.16 -4.90
N ALA A 112 8.41 0.59 -6.11
CA ALA A 112 9.53 -0.12 -6.74
C ALA A 112 10.74 0.80 -7.00
N ILE A 113 10.50 2.03 -7.47
CA ILE A 113 11.56 3.04 -7.65
C ILE A 113 12.22 3.37 -6.30
N MET A 114 11.43 3.54 -5.24
CA MET A 114 11.98 3.80 -3.90
C MET A 114 12.87 2.64 -3.41
N ILE A 115 12.45 1.38 -3.62
CA ILE A 115 13.27 0.20 -3.30
C ILE A 115 14.58 0.21 -4.09
N TRP A 116 14.51 0.48 -5.40
CA TRP A 116 15.68 0.53 -6.26
C TRP A 116 16.70 1.58 -5.80
N VAL A 117 16.24 2.79 -5.45
CA VAL A 117 17.11 3.84 -4.91
C VAL A 117 17.71 3.46 -3.56
N LEU A 118 16.94 2.81 -2.68
CA LEU A 118 17.46 2.33 -1.39
C LEU A 118 18.55 1.26 -1.57
N ASN A 119 18.41 0.37 -2.55
CA ASN A 119 19.40 -0.65 -2.86
C ASN A 119 20.70 -0.06 -3.43
N GLN A 120 20.61 0.93 -4.32
CA GLN A 120 21.82 1.58 -4.85
C GLN A 120 22.63 2.28 -3.76
N LYS A 121 21.97 2.90 -2.78
CA LYS A 121 22.65 3.59 -1.69
C LYS A 121 23.36 2.63 -0.73
N GLU A 122 22.86 1.42 -0.56
CA GLU A 122 23.53 0.41 0.25
C GLU A 122 24.74 -0.20 -0.46
N ALA A 123 24.68 -0.38 -1.78
CA ALA A 123 25.83 -0.85 -2.55
C ALA A 123 27.01 0.16 -2.57
N GLN A 124 26.75 1.42 -2.22
CA GLN A 124 27.74 2.50 -2.20
C GLN A 124 28.29 2.81 -0.79
N SER A 125 27.72 2.20 0.26
CA SER A 125 28.08 2.42 1.68
C SER A 125 28.90 1.27 2.24
#